data_AF-A0A7C5GWD4-F1
#
_entry.id   AF-A0A7C5GWD4-F1
#
_cell.length_a   1.000
_cell.length_b   1.000
_cell.length_c   1.000
_cell.angle_alpha   90.00
_cell.angle_beta   90.00
_cell.angle_gamma   90.00
#
_symmetry.space_group_name_H-M   'P 1'
#
loop_
_entity.id
_entity.type
_entity.pdbx_description
1 polymer ?
#
loop_
_entity_poly.entity_id
_entity_poly.type
_entity_poly.pdbx_seq_one_letter_code
_entity_poly.pdbx_strand_id
1 'polypeptide(L)'
;MEKADKVTIRLTPDQAQGLDLLVREGRFRNRSEAIRSSIDMLLAGPEEEDPGVVKVRLSDTVRSAIEVLISMEHFVNMELGVRELIRNGLDQIDIHKLKARQDLLAELGAERTAKDLLEAQYRNMLKE
;
A
#
# COMPACT_ATOMS: atom_id res chain seq x y z
N MET A 1 -23.98 5.00 28.57
CA MET A 1 -22.57 5.39 28.72
C MET A 1 -21.88 4.28 29.50
N GLU A 2 -21.13 3.41 28.83
CA GLU A 2 -20.27 2.44 29.51
C GLU A 2 -19.21 3.20 30.33
N LYS A 3 -19.02 2.82 31.59
CA LYS A 3 -17.93 3.33 32.40
C LYS A 3 -16.64 2.69 31.90
N ALA A 4 -15.77 3.49 31.29
CA ALA A 4 -14.42 3.03 30.95
C ALA A 4 -13.66 2.73 32.25
N ASP A 5 -13.24 1.47 32.43
CA ASP A 5 -12.43 1.06 33.56
C ASP A 5 -11.08 1.80 33.53
N LYS A 6 -10.72 2.40 34.66
CA LYS A 6 -9.43 3.11 34.80
C LYS A 6 -8.34 2.12 35.15
N VAL A 7 -7.41 1.89 34.24
CA VAL A 7 -6.21 1.10 34.47
C VAL A 7 -5.03 2.02 34.77
N THR A 8 -4.31 1.76 35.87
CA THR A 8 -3.08 2.47 36.23
C THR A 8 -1.90 1.54 36.03
N ILE A 9 -0.92 1.97 35.22
CA ILE A 9 0.31 1.21 34.96
C ILE A 9 1.53 2.01 35.40
N ARG A 10 2.57 1.32 35.85
CA ARG A 10 3.88 1.94 36.12
C ARG A 10 4.78 1.73 34.92
N LEU A 11 5.34 2.82 34.42
CA LEU A 11 6.28 2.82 33.31
C LEU A 11 7.70 2.99 33.85
N THR A 12 8.68 2.42 33.15
CA THR A 12 10.09 2.77 33.39
C THR A 12 10.36 4.21 32.95
N PRO A 13 11.43 4.85 33.46
CA PRO A 13 11.80 6.21 33.04
C PRO A 13 11.94 6.35 31.51
N ASP A 14 12.58 5.37 30.86
CA ASP A 14 12.79 5.38 29.41
C ASP A 14 11.48 5.29 28.63
N GLN A 15 10.54 4.45 29.08
CA GLN A 15 9.20 4.33 28.47
C GLN A 15 8.41 5.63 28.60
N ALA A 16 8.49 6.28 29.77
CA ALA A 16 7.84 7.56 30.00
C ALA A 16 8.43 8.66 29.10
N GLN A 17 9.75 8.70 28.95
CA GLN A 17 10.44 9.64 28.05
C GLN A 17 10.09 9.40 26.58
N GLY A 18 10.02 8.15 26.14
CA GLY A 18 9.60 7.80 24.78
C GLY A 18 8.18 8.30 24.47
N LEU A 19 7.24 8.13 25.41
CA LEU A 19 5.89 8.66 25.25
C LEU A 19 5.84 10.19 25.24
N ASP A 20 6.65 10.86 26.07
CA ASP A 20 6.76 12.32 26.06
C ASP A 20 7.26 12.87 24.73
N LEU A 21 8.23 12.20 24.12
CA LEU A 21 8.75 12.58 22.82
C LEU A 21 7.65 12.54 21.75
N LEU A 22 6.87 11.46 21.72
CA LEU A 22 5.76 11.30 20.76
C LEU A 22 4.67 12.36 20.94
N VAL A 23 4.40 12.77 22.19
CA VAL A 23 3.46 13.87 22.47
C VAL A 23 4.05 15.21 22.05
N ARG A 24 5.33 15.45 22.35
CA ARG A 24 6.04 16.69 21.99
C ARG A 24 6.14 16.88 20.47
N GLU A 25 6.31 15.80 19.72
CA GLU A 25 6.31 15.80 18.25
C GLU A 25 4.92 16.02 17.64
N GLY A 26 3.88 16.15 18.47
CA GLY A 26 2.51 16.36 18.02
C GLY A 26 1.84 15.13 17.42
N ARG A 27 2.48 13.94 17.54
CA ARG A 27 1.91 12.67 17.03
C ARG A 27 0.70 12.22 17.83
N PHE A 28 0.65 12.57 19.12
CA PHE A 28 -0.49 12.30 20.01
C PHE A 28 -0.72 13.48 20.97
N ARG A 29 -1.96 13.70 21.42
CA ARG A 29 -2.31 14.82 22.32
C ARG A 29 -1.82 14.60 23.75
N ASN A 30 -1.69 13.34 24.18
CA ASN A 30 -1.20 12.96 25.50
C ASN A 30 -0.73 11.49 25.52
N ARG A 31 -0.04 11.11 26.61
CA ARG A 31 0.48 9.76 26.80
C ARG A 31 -0.61 8.69 26.76
N SER A 32 -1.80 8.98 27.28
CA SER A 32 -2.92 8.00 27.31
C SER A 32 -3.46 7.71 25.91
N GLU A 33 -3.49 8.70 25.03
CA GLU A 33 -3.85 8.50 23.62
C GLU A 33 -2.80 7.67 22.88
N ALA A 34 -1.52 7.96 23.10
CA ALA A 34 -0.43 7.16 22.54
C ALA A 34 -0.50 5.68 22.98
N ILE A 35 -0.76 5.42 24.27
CA ILE A 35 -0.90 4.05 24.78
C ILE A 35 -2.12 3.35 24.19
N ARG A 36 -3.28 4.03 24.12
CA ARG A 36 -4.50 3.47 23.51
C ARG A 36 -4.26 3.12 22.05
N SER A 37 -3.68 4.03 21.28
CA SER A 37 -3.36 3.79 19.86
C SER A 37 -2.43 2.59 19.67
N SER A 38 -1.42 2.41 20.53
CA SER A 38 -0.53 1.25 20.46
C SER A 38 -1.25 -0.06 20.80
N ILE A 39 -2.17 -0.03 21.77
CA ILE A 39 -3.00 -1.20 22.12
C ILE A 39 -3.94 -1.52 20.95
N ASP A 40 -4.58 -0.52 20.37
CA ASP A 40 -5.47 -0.69 19.22
C ASP A 40 -4.71 -1.28 18.02
N MET A 41 -3.47 -0.85 17.77
CA MET A 41 -2.61 -1.45 16.73
C MET A 41 -2.22 -2.90 17.04
N LEU A 42 -1.98 -3.24 18.30
CA LEU A 42 -1.68 -4.62 18.71
C LEU A 42 -2.92 -5.53 18.62
N LEU A 43 -4.09 -4.99 18.95
CA LEU A 43 -5.37 -5.72 18.92
C LEU A 43 -5.95 -5.84 17.52
N ALA A 44 -5.66 -4.90 16.63
CA ALA A 44 -6.08 -4.94 15.23
C ALA A 44 -5.46 -6.13 14.46
N GLY A 45 -4.44 -6.80 15.02
CA GLY A 45 -3.70 -7.86 14.35
C GLY A 45 -2.91 -7.33 13.13
N PRO A 46 -2.10 -8.15 12.47
CA PRO A 46 -1.73 -7.86 11.10
C PRO A 46 -3.04 -7.78 10.30
N GLU A 47 -3.25 -6.73 9.51
CA GLU A 47 -4.40 -6.64 8.61
C GLU A 47 -4.48 -7.96 7.82
N GLU A 48 -5.54 -8.75 8.03
CA GLU A 48 -5.89 -9.79 7.08
C GLU A 48 -6.17 -9.06 5.76
N GLU A 49 -5.20 -9.06 4.86
CA GLU A 49 -5.39 -8.64 3.48
C GLU A 49 -6.41 -9.60 2.88
N ASP A 50 -7.67 -9.17 2.83
CA ASP A 50 -8.67 -9.81 2.00
C ASP A 50 -8.06 -9.98 0.59
N PRO A 51 -7.94 -11.21 0.06
CA PRO A 51 -7.32 -11.44 -1.24
C PRO A 51 -8.05 -10.73 -2.39
N GLY A 52 -9.28 -10.24 -2.17
CA GLY A 52 -10.02 -9.38 -3.09
C GLY A 52 -9.71 -7.88 -2.98
N VAL A 53 -8.96 -7.44 -1.97
CA VAL A 53 -8.65 -6.02 -1.70
C VAL A 53 -7.19 -5.74 -2.02
N VAL A 54 -6.96 -5.10 -3.18
CA VAL A 54 -5.62 -4.61 -3.56
C VAL A 54 -5.44 -3.18 -3.09
N LYS A 55 -4.54 -2.96 -2.14
CA LYS A 55 -4.11 -1.62 -1.73
C LYS A 55 -3.13 -1.07 -2.76
N VAL A 56 -3.58 -0.11 -3.57
CA VAL A 56 -2.75 0.53 -4.58
C VAL A 56 -2.16 1.82 -4.03
N ARG A 57 -0.82 1.90 -3.99
CA ARG A 57 -0.12 3.16 -3.71
C ARG A 57 0.12 3.89 -5.03
N LEU A 58 -0.51 5.06 -5.17
CA LEU A 58 -0.30 5.92 -6.34
C LEU A 58 0.97 6.75 -6.15
N SER A 59 1.75 6.93 -7.21
CA SER A 59 2.81 7.93 -7.24
C SER A 59 2.21 9.33 -7.38
N ASP A 60 2.96 10.36 -6.96
CA ASP A 60 2.50 11.75 -7.03
C ASP A 60 2.19 12.19 -8.47
N THR A 61 2.94 11.67 -9.45
CA THR A 61 2.68 11.89 -10.88
C THR A 61 1.35 11.31 -11.32
N VAL A 62 1.04 10.07 -10.93
CA VAL A 62 -0.23 9.41 -11.28
C VAL A 62 -1.40 10.11 -10.61
N ARG A 63 -1.24 10.47 -9.34
CA ARG A 63 -2.24 11.24 -8.60
C ARG A 63 -2.54 12.57 -9.30
N SER A 64 -1.50 13.32 -9.68
CA SER A 64 -1.64 14.61 -10.36
C SER A 64 -2.36 14.48 -11.71
N ALA A 65 -2.05 13.41 -12.47
CA ALA A 65 -2.74 13.14 -13.73
C ALA A 65 -4.24 12.85 -13.53
N ILE A 66 -4.61 12.11 -12.48
CA ILE A 66 -6.02 11.84 -12.17
C ILE A 66 -6.73 13.11 -11.71
N GLU A 67 -6.07 13.98 -10.93
CA GLU A 67 -6.61 15.29 -10.54
C GLU A 67 -6.90 16.18 -11.75
N VAL A 68 -6.05 16.15 -12.79
CA VAL A 68 -6.31 16.84 -14.06
C VAL A 68 -7.51 16.24 -14.80
N LEU A 69 -7.64 14.90 -14.82
CA LEU A 69 -8.78 14.25 -15.47
C LEU A 69 -10.10 14.54 -14.74
N ILE A 70 -10.07 14.68 -13.41
CA ILE A 70 -11.23 15.13 -12.63
C ILE A 70 -11.58 16.58 -12.97
N SER A 71 -10.59 17.47 -13.09
CA SER A 71 -10.84 18.88 -13.42
C SER A 71 -11.38 19.08 -14.84
N MET A 72 -11.13 18.12 -15.74
CA MET A 72 -11.70 18.04 -17.08
C MET A 72 -13.06 17.30 -17.12
N GLU A 73 -13.65 16.99 -15.97
CA GLU A 73 -14.92 16.26 -15.82
C GLU A 73 -14.90 14.84 -16.43
N HIS A 74 -13.72 14.28 -16.70
CA HIS A 74 -13.60 12.89 -17.14
C HIS A 74 -13.85 11.89 -16.02
N PHE A 75 -13.57 12.27 -14.76
CA PHE A 75 -13.87 11.48 -13.58
C PHE A 75 -14.55 12.32 -12.49
N VAL A 76 -15.45 11.70 -11.73
CA VAL A 76 -16.18 12.38 -10.65
C VAL A 76 -15.30 12.60 -9.41
N ASN A 77 -14.41 11.64 -9.12
CA ASN A 77 -13.49 11.72 -7.99
C ASN A 77 -12.28 10.79 -8.20
N MET A 78 -11.29 10.92 -7.31
CA MET A 78 -10.03 10.16 -7.36
C MET A 78 -10.26 8.64 -7.33
N GLU A 79 -11.13 8.18 -6.44
CA GLU A 79 -11.38 6.75 -6.26
C GLU A 79 -11.97 6.12 -7.54
N LEU A 80 -12.97 6.77 -8.13
CA LEU A 80 -13.58 6.33 -9.38
C LEU A 80 -12.58 6.38 -10.54
N GLY A 81 -11.79 7.44 -10.65
CA GLY A 81 -10.75 7.56 -11.68
C GLY A 81 -9.71 6.45 -11.60
N VAL A 82 -9.24 6.12 -10.38
CA VAL A 82 -8.31 5.00 -10.17
C VAL A 82 -8.94 3.67 -10.58
N ARG A 83 -10.19 3.40 -10.15
CA ARG A 83 -10.89 2.15 -10.48
C ARG A 83 -11.10 1.99 -11.99
N GLU A 84 -11.48 3.06 -12.69
CA GLU A 84 -11.69 3.02 -14.15
C GLU A 84 -10.38 2.85 -14.91
N LEU A 85 -9.31 3.53 -14.50
CA LEU A 85 -7.98 3.35 -15.11
C LEU A 85 -7.44 1.93 -14.89
N ILE A 86 -7.60 1.37 -13.69
CA ILE A 86 -7.22 -0.01 -13.42
C ILE A 86 -8.05 -0.97 -14.26
N ARG A 87 -9.38 -0.79 -14.32
CA ARG A 87 -10.27 -1.63 -15.14
C ARG A 87 -9.87 -1.59 -16.61
N ASN A 88 -9.70 -0.40 -17.18
CA ASN A 88 -9.29 -0.22 -18.57
C ASN A 88 -7.90 -0.80 -18.83
N GLY A 89 -6.98 -0.67 -17.88
CA GLY A 89 -5.67 -1.29 -17.94
C GLY A 89 -5.74 -2.82 -17.91
N LEU A 90 -6.56 -3.40 -17.02
CA LEU A 90 -6.78 -4.84 -16.92
C LEU A 90 -7.49 -5.41 -18.16
N ASP A 91 -8.45 -4.68 -18.74
CA ASP A 91 -9.14 -5.08 -19.97
C ASP A 91 -8.19 -5.13 -21.18
N GLN A 92 -7.11 -4.35 -21.15
CA GLN A 92 -6.05 -4.37 -22.16
C GLN A 92 -4.98 -5.45 -21.89
N ILE A 93 -5.00 -6.06 -20.71
CA ILE A 93 -4.07 -7.13 -20.36
C ILE A 93 -4.61 -8.46 -20.92
N ASP A 94 -3.90 -8.99 -21.91
CA ASP A 94 -4.11 -10.34 -22.40
C ASP A 94 -3.61 -11.36 -21.36
N ILE A 95 -4.51 -11.76 -20.46
CA ILE A 95 -4.24 -12.71 -19.38
C ILE A 95 -3.71 -14.05 -19.92
N HIS A 96 -4.14 -14.46 -21.12
CA HIS A 96 -3.66 -15.69 -21.74
C HIS A 96 -2.18 -15.58 -22.15
N LYS A 97 -1.76 -14.43 -22.68
CA LYS A 97 -0.33 -14.18 -22.97
C LYS A 97 0.52 -14.10 -21.70
N LEU A 98 0.01 -13.49 -20.64
CA LEU A 98 0.73 -13.44 -19.35
C LEU A 98 0.88 -14.84 -18.74
N LYS A 99 -0.18 -15.64 -18.78
CA LYS A 99 -0.17 -17.01 -18.26
C LYS A 99 0.75 -17.93 -19.07
N ALA A 100 0.65 -17.90 -20.40
CA ALA A 100 1.56 -18.66 -21.27
C ALA A 100 3.04 -18.29 -21.04
N ARG A 101 3.32 -17.02 -20.73
CA ARG A 101 4.66 -16.55 -20.42
C ARG A 101 5.12 -16.95 -19.02
N GLN A 102 4.22 -16.95 -18.03
CA GLN A 102 4.49 -17.46 -16.69
C GLN A 102 4.79 -18.97 -16.73
N ASP A 103 3.99 -19.74 -17.46
CA ASP A 103 4.15 -21.18 -17.62
C ASP A 103 5.49 -21.51 -18.30
N LEU A 104 5.84 -20.78 -19.37
CA LEU A 104 7.15 -20.89 -20.02
C LEU A 104 8.31 -20.57 -19.06
N LEU A 105 8.19 -19.56 -18.22
CA LEU A 105 9.23 -19.19 -17.24
C LEU A 105 9.36 -20.23 -16.12
N ALA A 106 8.25 -20.87 -15.72
CA ALA A 106 8.24 -21.97 -14.76
C ALA A 106 8.87 -23.24 -15.35
N GLU A 107 8.57 -23.58 -16.61
CA GLU A 107 9.19 -24.70 -17.34
C GLU A 107 10.70 -24.52 -17.54
N LEU A 108 11.16 -23.28 -17.68
CA LEU A 108 12.59 -22.93 -17.79
C LEU A 108 13.32 -22.89 -16.43
N GLY A 109 12.65 -23.19 -15.32
CA GLY A 109 13.28 -23.29 -13.98
C GLY A 109 13.74 -21.96 -13.38
N ALA A 110 13.17 -20.83 -13.80
CA ALA A 110 13.65 -19.50 -13.45
C ALA A 110 13.11 -18.97 -12.10
N GLU A 111 13.48 -19.59 -10.97
CA GLU A 111 13.42 -18.91 -9.66
C GLU A 111 14.51 -17.84 -9.50
N ARG A 112 15.44 -17.74 -10.46
CA ARG A 112 16.35 -16.61 -10.61
C ARG A 112 16.21 -16.08 -12.03
N THR A 113 16.25 -14.75 -12.17
CA THR A 113 16.48 -14.01 -13.43
C THR A 113 15.28 -13.44 -14.19
N ALA A 114 14.08 -13.29 -13.60
CA ALA A 114 13.01 -12.49 -14.24
C ALA A 114 13.49 -11.06 -14.59
N LYS A 115 14.35 -10.48 -13.73
CA LYS A 115 15.03 -9.20 -13.97
C LYS A 115 16.02 -9.26 -15.13
N ASP A 116 16.86 -10.30 -15.21
CA ASP A 116 17.91 -10.38 -16.24
C ASP A 116 17.32 -10.72 -17.61
N LEU A 117 16.22 -11.47 -17.66
CA LEU A 117 15.46 -11.73 -18.89
C LEU A 117 14.75 -10.46 -19.40
N LEU A 118 14.21 -9.63 -18.50
CA LEU A 118 13.65 -8.32 -18.85
C LEU A 118 14.72 -7.35 -19.35
N GLU A 119 15.88 -7.30 -18.70
CA GLU A 119 17.02 -6.48 -19.15
C GLU A 119 17.56 -6.95 -20.51
N ALA A 120 17.63 -8.26 -20.77
CA ALA A 120 18.06 -8.81 -22.05
C ALA A 120 17.07 -8.47 -23.19
N GLN A 121 15.76 -8.57 -22.94
CA GLN A 121 14.75 -8.20 -23.93
C GLN A 121 14.75 -6.69 -24.22
N TYR A 122 14.87 -5.85 -23.19
CA TYR A 122 14.95 -4.40 -23.36
C TYR A 122 16.16 -3.99 -24.21
N ARG A 123 17.32 -4.64 -24.01
CA ARG A 123 18.53 -4.39 -24.82
C ARG A 123 18.40 -4.83 -26.27
N ASN A 124 17.61 -5.87 -26.55
CA ASN A 124 17.38 -6.32 -27.93
C ASN A 124 16.42 -5.40 -28.68
N MET A 125 15.37 -4.87 -28.02
CA MET A 125 14.47 -3.88 -28.61
C MET A 125 15.15 -2.55 -28.97
N LEU A 126 16.23 -2.17 -28.27
CA LEU A 126 16.99 -0.96 -28.58
C LEU A 126 18.01 -1.12 -29.73
N LYS A 127 18.14 -2.33 -30.29
CA LYS A 127 19.05 -2.63 -31.40
C LYS A 127 18.34 -2.77 -32.76
N GLU A 128 17.02 -2.71 -32.77
CA GLU A 128 16.19 -2.51 -33.97
C GLU A 128 15.89 -1.02 -34.16
#